data_AF-A0A0E3ZMB4-F1
#
_entry.id   AF-A0A0E3ZMB4-F1
#
_cell.length_a   1.000
_cell.length_b   1.000
_cell.length_c   1.000
_cell.angle_alpha   90.00
_cell.angle_beta   90.00
_cell.angle_gamma   90.00
#
_symmetry.space_group_name_H-M   'P 1'
#
loop_
_entity.id
_entity.type
_entity.pdbx_description
1 polymer ?
#
loop_
_entity_poly.entity_id
_entity_poly.type
_entity_poly.pdbx_seq_one_letter_code
_entity_poly.pdbx_strand_id
1 'polypeptide(L)'
;MNRSFSSVSRSWVLALGVSLSLLSGVSMAERAPMPPLPSPSGIDFPKNLGAVSDGTQAQSQPANSPQVGEKFLWNSANSDPYNTISIPDKEASVLIQRAGEQWRVIRNGVITVYGAWLLAIAFFGISALFIIKGPIKLHAPLSGQKIKRFNGFERFTHWVMAASFIGLAVTGSLILWGKYFAMPLMGGVAYGTFLNICKNIHNYSGPLFTLSVVIFFLLFATRNIPGQGDLTWIKSFGGMFGGKHPPAGFFNFGEKIWFWFGMTFLGLVISGSGFVLDMIVPFMEVQYIRGTMQLANIIHSSASILMTAMAMGHMYIGSIGMQGSSDGMMTGYVDATWAKEHHELWYDKVNK
;
A
#
# COMPACT_ATOMS: atom_id res chain seq x y z
N MET A 1 2.80 10.13 -51.16
CA MET A 1 2.16 10.57 -49.90
C MET A 1 2.40 9.51 -48.83
N ASN A 2 3.54 9.56 -48.14
CA ASN A 2 3.90 8.57 -47.13
C ASN A 2 3.66 9.16 -45.74
N ARG A 3 2.46 8.94 -45.18
CA ARG A 3 2.24 9.15 -43.74
C ARG A 3 2.67 7.89 -43.01
N SER A 4 3.64 8.04 -42.12
CA SER A 4 4.16 6.96 -41.25
C SER A 4 3.01 6.34 -40.45
N PHE A 5 2.98 5.00 -40.40
CA PHE A 5 2.07 4.20 -39.57
C PHE A 5 2.02 4.66 -38.10
N SER A 6 3.10 5.30 -37.61
CA SER A 6 3.18 5.89 -36.26
C SER A 6 2.32 7.13 -36.04
N SER A 7 1.92 7.86 -37.09
CA SER A 7 1.06 9.04 -36.94
C SER A 7 -0.41 8.67 -36.82
N VAL A 8 -0.82 7.53 -37.40
CA VAL A 8 -2.20 7.04 -37.36
C VAL A 8 -2.46 6.35 -36.02
N SER A 9 -1.50 5.60 -35.47
CA SER A 9 -1.64 4.94 -34.16
C SER A 9 -1.76 5.94 -33.00
N ARG A 10 -1.09 7.10 -33.07
CA ARG A 10 -1.20 8.18 -32.06
C ARG A 10 -2.62 8.75 -31.93
N SER A 11 -3.34 8.91 -33.04
CA SER A 11 -4.70 9.46 -33.03
C SER A 11 -5.74 8.46 -32.51
N TRP A 12 -5.57 7.16 -32.81
CA TRP A 12 -6.50 6.13 -32.34
C TRP A 12 -6.33 5.80 -30.85
N VAL A 13 -5.11 5.85 -30.32
CA VAL A 13 -4.87 5.62 -28.87
C VAL A 13 -5.40 6.80 -28.03
N LEU A 14 -5.29 8.03 -28.51
CA LEU A 14 -5.88 9.21 -27.86
C LEU A 14 -7.42 9.21 -27.97
N ALA A 15 -7.98 8.80 -29.10
CA ALA A 15 -9.44 8.72 -29.28
C ALA A 15 -10.06 7.63 -28.38
N LEU A 16 -9.43 6.45 -28.27
CA LEU A 16 -9.91 5.35 -27.42
C LEU A 16 -9.77 5.65 -25.92
N GLY A 17 -8.72 6.37 -25.51
CA GLY A 17 -8.52 6.79 -24.12
C GLY A 17 -9.53 7.85 -23.65
N VAL A 18 -10.04 8.69 -24.55
CA VAL A 18 -11.04 9.72 -24.23
C VAL A 18 -12.48 9.18 -24.35
N SER A 19 -12.73 8.19 -25.20
CA SER A 19 -14.07 7.57 -25.29
C SER A 19 -14.39 6.64 -24.12
N LEU A 20 -13.40 6.04 -23.44
CA LEU A 20 -13.64 5.20 -22.26
C LEU A 20 -13.87 5.99 -20.96
N SER A 21 -13.48 7.26 -20.89
CA SER A 21 -13.73 8.12 -19.72
C SER A 21 -15.10 8.80 -19.74
N LEU A 22 -15.81 8.80 -20.87
CA LEU A 22 -17.13 9.43 -21.03
C LEU A 22 -18.31 8.45 -20.89
N LEU A 23 -18.06 7.14 -20.72
CA LEU A 23 -19.09 6.11 -20.57
C LEU A 23 -19.30 5.62 -19.13
N SER A 24 -18.54 6.13 -18.14
CA SER A 24 -18.87 5.91 -16.73
C SER A 24 -19.94 6.90 -16.29
N GLY A 25 -21.17 6.65 -16.72
CA GLY A 25 -22.36 7.36 -16.24
C GLY A 25 -22.44 7.27 -14.72
N VAL A 26 -22.33 8.41 -14.06
CA VAL A 26 -22.51 8.53 -12.62
C VAL A 26 -24.01 8.44 -12.35
N SER A 27 -24.53 7.28 -11.96
CA SER A 27 -25.89 7.21 -11.41
C SER A 27 -25.85 7.82 -10.01
N MET A 28 -26.18 9.09 -9.90
CA MET A 28 -26.49 9.71 -8.62
C MET A 28 -27.87 9.21 -8.19
N ALA A 29 -27.91 8.07 -7.50
CA ALA A 29 -29.06 7.71 -6.70
C ALA A 29 -29.06 8.61 -5.46
N GLU A 30 -30.10 9.44 -5.32
CA GLU A 30 -30.33 10.30 -4.17
C GLU A 30 -30.45 9.42 -2.92
N ARG A 31 -29.36 9.34 -2.14
CA ARG A 31 -29.28 8.52 -0.95
C ARG A 31 -29.92 9.30 0.20
N ALA A 32 -31.02 8.78 0.74
CA ALA A 32 -31.66 9.33 1.93
C ALA A 32 -30.62 9.59 3.05
N PRO A 33 -30.79 10.66 3.85
CA PRO A 33 -29.82 11.02 4.87
C PRO A 33 -29.61 9.86 5.85
N MET A 34 -28.39 9.35 5.91
CA MET A 34 -28.03 8.29 6.85
C MET A 34 -28.05 8.87 8.27
N PRO A 35 -28.61 8.14 9.26
CA PRO A 35 -28.42 8.47 10.66
C PRO A 35 -26.91 8.58 10.99
N PRO A 36 -26.51 9.40 11.98
CA PRO A 36 -25.12 9.59 12.34
C PRO A 36 -24.42 8.25 12.58
N LEU A 37 -23.25 8.11 11.97
CA LEU A 37 -22.47 6.87 11.97
C LEU A 37 -21.91 6.60 13.38
N PRO A 38 -22.08 5.38 13.92
CA PRO A 38 -21.30 4.93 15.08
C PRO A 38 -19.81 4.82 14.73
N SER A 39 -18.97 4.81 15.77
CA SER A 39 -17.51 4.83 15.69
C SER A 39 -16.93 3.88 14.62
N PRO A 40 -15.90 4.29 13.86
CA PRO A 40 -15.21 3.46 12.85
C PRO A 40 -14.66 2.12 13.36
N SER A 41 -14.57 1.95 14.68
CA SER A 41 -14.15 0.69 15.29
C SER A 41 -15.24 -0.38 15.29
N GLY A 42 -16.53 -0.03 15.16
CA GLY A 42 -17.63 -0.97 15.44
C GLY A 42 -17.62 -1.51 16.87
N ILE A 43 -16.78 -0.96 17.76
CA ILE A 43 -16.68 -1.36 19.16
C ILE A 43 -17.31 -0.26 20.01
N ASP A 44 -18.63 -0.36 20.20
CA ASP A 44 -19.23 0.16 21.42
C ASP A 44 -18.97 -0.89 22.50
N PHE A 45 -17.84 -0.77 23.21
CA PHE A 45 -17.70 -1.52 24.46
C PHE A 45 -18.87 -1.10 25.34
N PRO A 46 -19.73 -2.03 25.82
CA PRO A 46 -20.71 -1.66 26.81
C PRO A 46 -19.93 -1.11 28.00
N LYS A 47 -20.09 0.19 28.30
CA LYS A 47 -19.50 0.86 29.47
C LYS A 47 -19.88 0.19 30.79
N ASN A 48 -20.82 -0.76 30.75
CA ASN A 48 -21.28 -1.52 31.88
C ASN A 48 -21.56 -2.97 31.45
N LEU A 49 -20.67 -3.89 31.80
CA LEU A 49 -20.83 -5.35 31.56
C LEU A 49 -22.05 -5.94 32.29
N GLY A 50 -22.62 -5.22 33.27
CA GLY A 50 -23.86 -5.58 33.96
C GLY A 50 -25.14 -5.02 33.32
N ALA A 51 -25.05 -4.31 32.19
CA ALA A 51 -26.21 -3.77 31.47
C ALA A 51 -26.59 -4.61 30.25
N VAL A 52 -26.22 -5.89 30.23
CA VAL A 52 -26.83 -6.85 29.29
C VAL A 52 -28.28 -6.99 29.72
N SER A 53 -29.21 -6.64 28.84
CA SER A 53 -30.65 -6.83 29.09
C SER A 53 -30.89 -8.28 29.51
N ASP A 54 -31.48 -8.49 30.69
CA ASP A 54 -31.92 -9.80 31.16
C ASP A 54 -32.67 -10.51 30.03
N GLY A 55 -32.14 -11.65 29.57
CA GLY A 55 -32.71 -12.43 28.47
C GLY A 55 -34.17 -12.83 28.69
N THR A 56 -34.63 -12.78 29.95
CA THR A 56 -36.01 -13.05 30.36
C THR A 56 -37.03 -12.06 29.79
N GLN A 57 -36.67 -10.80 29.53
CA GLN A 57 -37.62 -9.82 28.97
C GLN A 57 -37.74 -9.90 27.44
N ALA A 58 -36.66 -10.23 26.72
CA ALA A 58 -36.72 -10.40 25.27
C ALA A 58 -37.39 -11.72 24.85
N GLN A 59 -37.33 -12.75 25.71
CA GLN A 59 -37.90 -14.08 25.44
C GLN A 59 -39.37 -14.22 25.88
N SER A 60 -39.92 -13.23 26.61
CA SER A 60 -41.31 -13.25 27.12
C SER A 60 -42.30 -12.47 26.24
N GLN A 61 -41.83 -11.82 25.18
CA GLN A 61 -42.70 -11.20 24.18
C GLN A 61 -43.03 -12.23 23.09
N PRO A 62 -44.31 -12.66 22.96
CA PRO A 62 -44.69 -13.60 21.92
C PRO A 62 -44.39 -12.99 20.54
N ALA A 63 -43.77 -13.77 19.65
CA ALA A 63 -43.39 -13.37 18.29
C ALA A 63 -44.58 -12.89 17.41
N ASN A 64 -45.81 -12.99 17.91
CA ASN A 64 -47.06 -12.58 17.26
C ASN A 64 -47.68 -11.29 17.82
N SER A 65 -46.99 -10.53 18.68
CA SER A 65 -47.47 -9.20 19.09
C SER A 65 -47.41 -8.23 17.90
N PRO A 66 -48.49 -7.52 17.53
CA PRO A 66 -48.50 -6.55 16.42
C PRO A 66 -47.47 -5.40 16.60
N GLN A 67 -46.99 -5.21 17.82
CA GLN A 67 -45.97 -4.23 18.21
C GLN A 67 -44.53 -4.74 18.07
N VAL A 68 -44.35 -6.07 17.98
CA VAL A 68 -43.10 -6.76 17.64
C VAL A 68 -43.18 -7.18 16.18
N GLY A 69 -43.52 -6.22 15.31
CA GLY A 69 -43.65 -6.48 13.87
C GLY A 69 -42.33 -6.96 13.27
N GLU A 70 -42.40 -7.55 12.07
CA GLU A 70 -41.26 -7.97 11.26
C GLU A 70 -40.08 -6.97 11.27
N LYS A 71 -40.39 -5.67 11.32
CA LYS A 71 -39.42 -4.58 11.48
C LYS A 71 -38.59 -4.65 12.77
N PHE A 72 -39.16 -5.01 13.92
CA PHE A 72 -38.43 -5.20 15.17
C PHE A 72 -37.51 -6.44 15.08
N LEU A 73 -38.01 -7.55 14.54
CA LEU A 73 -37.22 -8.77 14.33
C LEU A 73 -36.04 -8.52 13.38
N TRP A 74 -36.25 -7.82 12.27
CA TRP A 74 -35.16 -7.48 11.36
C TRP A 74 -34.23 -6.42 11.94
N ASN A 75 -34.72 -5.46 12.72
CA ASN A 75 -33.84 -4.47 13.37
C ASN A 75 -33.00 -5.08 14.49
N SER A 76 -33.52 -6.06 15.25
CA SER A 76 -32.76 -6.78 16.27
C SER A 76 -31.78 -7.77 15.64
N ALA A 77 -32.19 -8.47 14.58
CA ALA A 77 -31.30 -9.37 13.84
C ALA A 77 -30.21 -8.61 13.07
N ASN A 78 -30.54 -7.44 12.50
CA ASN A 78 -29.64 -6.54 11.77
C ASN A 78 -28.90 -5.56 12.69
N SER A 79 -28.39 -6.08 13.80
CA SER A 79 -27.64 -5.32 14.77
C SER A 79 -26.34 -6.04 15.14
N ASP A 80 -25.28 -5.27 15.40
CA ASP A 80 -23.97 -5.78 15.81
C ASP A 80 -23.85 -6.24 17.30
N PRO A 81 -24.79 -5.97 18.25
CA PRO A 81 -24.72 -6.50 19.61
C PRO A 81 -24.74 -8.03 19.66
N TYR A 82 -23.95 -8.57 20.59
CA TYR A 82 -23.95 -10.00 20.90
C TYR A 82 -25.29 -10.43 21.50
N ASN A 83 -25.92 -11.44 20.89
CA ASN A 83 -27.05 -12.12 21.50
C ASN A 83 -26.57 -13.12 22.56
N THR A 84 -27.50 -13.71 23.31
CA THR A 84 -27.13 -14.72 24.31
C THR A 84 -26.82 -16.05 23.64
N ILE A 85 -25.64 -16.60 23.93
CA ILE A 85 -25.25 -17.96 23.54
C ILE A 85 -24.56 -18.67 24.71
N SER A 86 -24.70 -19.98 24.76
CA SER A 86 -24.11 -20.85 25.80
C SER A 86 -22.67 -21.28 25.49
N ILE A 87 -22.21 -21.12 24.25
CA ILE A 87 -20.86 -21.50 23.83
C ILE A 87 -19.84 -20.37 24.07
N PRO A 88 -18.53 -20.70 24.21
CA PRO A 88 -17.49 -19.69 24.45
C PRO A 88 -17.34 -18.65 23.33
N ASP A 89 -17.60 -19.03 22.07
CA ASP A 89 -17.45 -18.15 20.90
C ASP A 89 -18.57 -17.10 20.83
N LYS A 90 -18.40 -15.99 21.56
CA LYS A 90 -19.38 -14.90 21.60
C LYS A 90 -19.75 -14.34 20.23
N GLU A 91 -18.90 -14.44 19.21
CA GLU A 91 -19.21 -13.95 17.86
C GLU A 91 -20.29 -14.77 17.15
N ALA A 92 -20.48 -16.03 17.54
CA ALA A 92 -21.57 -16.86 17.04
C ALA A 92 -22.96 -16.34 17.45
N SER A 93 -23.02 -15.37 18.37
CA SER A 93 -24.25 -14.70 18.74
C SER A 93 -24.66 -13.55 17.82
N VAL A 94 -23.81 -13.16 16.87
CA VAL A 94 -24.14 -12.10 15.89
C VAL A 94 -24.86 -12.72 14.70
N LEU A 95 -26.14 -12.38 14.51
CA LEU A 95 -26.99 -12.98 13.47
C LEU A 95 -26.74 -12.36 12.09
N ILE A 96 -26.72 -11.03 11.98
CA ILE A 96 -26.42 -10.31 10.74
C ILE A 96 -25.26 -9.34 11.00
N GLN A 97 -24.21 -9.43 10.18
CA GLN A 97 -23.00 -8.65 10.38
C GLN A 97 -23.03 -7.35 9.59
N ARG A 98 -23.55 -6.28 10.20
CA ARG A 98 -23.59 -4.97 9.56
C ARG A 98 -22.18 -4.41 9.36
N ALA A 99 -21.31 -4.52 10.36
CA ALA A 99 -19.91 -4.14 10.24
C ALA A 99 -19.16 -4.95 9.15
N GLY A 100 -19.48 -6.24 9.01
CA GLY A 100 -18.92 -7.10 7.96
C GLY A 100 -19.32 -6.66 6.56
N GLU A 101 -20.57 -6.25 6.38
CA GLU A 101 -21.05 -5.68 5.12
C GLU A 101 -20.36 -4.34 4.81
N GLN A 102 -20.18 -3.46 5.79
CA GLN A 102 -19.43 -2.22 5.63
C GLN A 102 -17.98 -2.49 5.21
N TRP A 103 -17.29 -3.39 5.90
CA TRP A 103 -15.95 -3.84 5.53
C TRP A 103 -15.92 -4.35 4.09
N ARG A 104 -16.90 -5.18 3.69
CA ARG A 104 -16.99 -5.73 2.33
C ARG A 104 -17.11 -4.62 1.29
N VAL A 105 -17.95 -3.61 1.53
CA VAL A 105 -18.13 -2.46 0.64
C VAL A 105 -16.86 -1.62 0.57
N ILE A 106 -16.17 -1.38 1.69
CA ILE A 106 -14.91 -0.63 1.71
C ILE A 106 -13.81 -1.41 0.97
N ARG A 107 -13.61 -2.69 1.31
CA ARG A 107 -12.57 -3.54 0.74
C ARG A 107 -12.78 -3.79 -0.75
N ASN A 108 -13.98 -4.21 -1.17
CA ASN A 108 -14.26 -4.55 -2.56
C ASN A 108 -14.63 -3.34 -3.44
N GLY A 109 -15.10 -2.25 -2.83
CA GLY A 109 -15.37 -1.00 -3.52
C GLY A 109 -14.15 -0.09 -3.45
N VAL A 110 -14.05 0.67 -2.36
CA VAL A 110 -13.06 1.76 -2.23
C VAL A 110 -11.62 1.28 -2.45
N ILE A 111 -11.16 0.31 -1.66
CA ILE A 111 -9.76 -0.15 -1.69
C ILE A 111 -9.44 -0.83 -3.03
N THR A 112 -10.29 -1.77 -3.46
CA THR A 112 -10.06 -2.52 -4.69
C THR A 112 -10.08 -1.60 -5.92
N VAL A 113 -11.06 -0.71 -6.04
CA VAL A 113 -11.23 0.12 -7.25
C VAL A 113 -10.23 1.26 -7.27
N TYR A 114 -10.19 2.11 -6.25
CA TYR A 114 -9.27 3.26 -6.23
C TYR A 114 -7.82 2.83 -6.08
N GLY A 115 -7.57 1.71 -5.38
CA GLY A 115 -6.23 1.14 -5.31
C GLY A 115 -5.72 0.65 -6.67
N ALA A 116 -6.57 0.01 -7.47
CA ALA A 116 -6.21 -0.39 -8.84
C ALA A 116 -5.91 0.83 -9.71
N TRP A 117 -6.75 1.89 -9.62
CA TRP A 117 -6.50 3.15 -10.33
C TRP A 117 -5.20 3.81 -9.90
N LEU A 118 -4.89 3.85 -8.60
CA LEU A 118 -3.65 4.42 -8.10
C LEU A 118 -2.43 3.69 -8.68
N LEU A 119 -2.41 2.35 -8.65
CA LEU A 119 -1.31 1.58 -9.22
C LEU A 119 -1.22 1.72 -10.74
N ALA A 120 -2.35 1.76 -11.44
CA ALA A 120 -2.38 2.00 -12.88
C ALA A 120 -1.83 3.38 -13.23
N ILE A 121 -2.26 4.44 -12.53
CA ILE A 121 -1.76 5.81 -12.73
C ILE A 121 -0.26 5.89 -12.44
N ALA A 122 0.21 5.26 -11.37
CA ALA A 122 1.64 5.22 -11.04
C ALA A 122 2.44 4.54 -12.16
N PHE A 123 2.01 3.34 -12.59
CA PHE A 123 2.69 2.57 -13.62
C PHE A 123 2.68 3.28 -14.98
N PHE A 124 1.52 3.70 -15.48
CA PHE A 124 1.40 4.37 -16.77
C PHE A 124 2.00 5.77 -16.75
N GLY A 125 1.93 6.48 -15.62
CA GLY A 125 2.58 7.77 -15.44
C GLY A 125 4.10 7.66 -15.55
N ILE A 126 4.71 6.71 -14.83
CA ILE A 126 6.15 6.43 -14.93
C ILE A 126 6.53 6.00 -16.35
N SER A 127 5.74 5.10 -16.96
CA SER A 127 5.98 4.62 -18.32
C SER A 127 5.92 5.76 -19.34
N ALA A 128 4.93 6.65 -19.23
CA ALA A 128 4.80 7.81 -20.09
C ALA A 128 5.97 8.78 -19.89
N LEU A 129 6.40 9.04 -18.65
CA LEU A 129 7.56 9.87 -18.36
C LEU A 129 8.82 9.30 -19.01
N PHE A 130 9.04 7.99 -18.90
CA PHE A 130 10.19 7.33 -19.51
C PHE A 130 10.15 7.40 -21.05
N ILE A 131 8.99 7.16 -21.67
CA ILE A 131 8.85 7.21 -23.13
C ILE A 131 9.02 8.64 -23.67
N ILE A 132 8.54 9.65 -22.94
CA ILE A 132 8.55 11.06 -23.38
C ILE A 132 9.90 11.73 -23.11
N LYS A 133 10.44 11.57 -21.90
CA LYS A 133 11.68 12.26 -21.46
C LYS A 133 12.93 11.37 -21.51
N GLY A 134 12.78 10.05 -21.49
CA GLY A 134 13.90 9.13 -21.35
C GLY A 134 14.53 9.14 -19.95
N PRO A 135 15.68 8.47 -19.78
CA PRO A 135 16.43 8.50 -18.53
C PRO A 135 16.98 9.91 -18.23
N ILE A 136 17.03 10.26 -16.94
CA ILE A 136 17.74 11.46 -16.47
C ILE A 136 19.23 11.21 -16.65
N LYS A 137 19.83 11.93 -17.61
CA LYS A 137 21.26 11.85 -17.93
C LYS A 137 22.06 12.86 -17.13
N LEU A 138 23.32 12.55 -16.91
CA LEU A 138 24.28 13.49 -16.35
C LEU A 138 24.55 14.65 -17.31
N HIS A 139 24.79 15.83 -16.75
CA HIS A 139 25.18 17.02 -17.53
C HIS A 139 26.63 16.93 -18.01
N ALA A 140 27.49 16.24 -17.27
CA ALA A 140 28.88 16.00 -17.62
C ALA A 140 29.12 14.51 -17.92
N PRO A 141 30.12 14.17 -18.77
CA PRO A 141 30.50 12.79 -18.98
C PRO A 141 30.99 12.12 -17.68
N LEU A 142 30.83 10.79 -17.61
CA LEU A 142 31.37 9.99 -16.51
C LEU A 142 32.89 10.17 -16.45
N SER A 143 33.41 10.41 -15.25
CA SER A 143 34.85 10.61 -15.07
C SER A 143 35.63 9.29 -15.02
N GLY A 144 34.94 8.18 -14.76
CA GLY A 144 35.55 6.86 -14.53
C GLY A 144 36.08 6.68 -13.12
N GLN A 145 36.20 7.75 -12.33
CA GLN A 145 36.60 7.69 -10.94
C GLN A 145 35.42 7.18 -10.09
N LYS A 146 35.62 6.05 -9.42
CA LYS A 146 34.59 5.39 -8.61
C LYS A 146 34.72 5.78 -7.13
N ILE A 147 33.61 6.21 -6.52
CA ILE A 147 33.50 6.53 -5.09
C ILE A 147 32.61 5.49 -4.44
N LYS A 148 33.08 4.92 -3.32
CA LYS A 148 32.31 3.94 -2.55
C LYS A 148 31.14 4.65 -1.87
N ARG A 149 29.92 4.28 -2.24
CA ARG A 149 28.67 4.80 -1.66
C ARG A 149 28.07 3.85 -0.64
N PHE A 150 28.02 2.55 -0.95
CA PHE A 150 27.43 1.53 -0.08
C PHE A 150 28.36 0.34 0.14
N ASN A 151 28.43 -0.15 1.37
CA ASN A 151 29.18 -1.36 1.71
C ASN A 151 28.40 -2.66 1.38
N GLY A 152 29.05 -3.82 1.49
CA GLY A 152 28.44 -5.10 1.11
C GLY A 152 27.22 -5.48 1.95
N PHE A 153 27.25 -5.22 3.27
CA PHE A 153 26.16 -5.53 4.18
C PHE A 153 24.93 -4.64 3.97
N GLU A 154 25.16 -3.35 3.71
CA GLU A 154 24.13 -2.39 3.32
C GLU A 154 23.39 -2.83 2.05
N ARG A 155 24.13 -3.26 1.02
CA ARG A 155 23.54 -3.77 -0.24
C ARG A 155 22.83 -5.09 -0.03
N PHE A 156 23.40 -6.01 0.72
CA PHE A 156 22.76 -7.28 1.04
C PHE A 156 21.40 -7.06 1.71
N THR A 157 21.35 -6.21 2.75
CA THR A 157 20.11 -5.88 3.45
C THR A 157 19.09 -5.25 2.50
N HIS A 158 19.54 -4.34 1.62
CA HIS A 158 18.67 -3.77 0.58
C HIS A 158 18.06 -4.84 -0.33
N TRP A 159 18.87 -5.75 -0.86
CA TRP A 159 18.40 -6.78 -1.81
C TRP A 159 17.48 -7.80 -1.17
N VAL A 160 17.71 -8.18 0.09
CA VAL A 160 16.79 -9.04 0.85
C VAL A 160 15.45 -8.33 1.07
N MET A 161 15.47 -7.04 1.44
CA MET A 161 14.27 -6.23 1.59
C MET A 161 13.52 -6.08 0.26
N ALA A 162 14.24 -5.80 -0.84
CA ALA A 162 13.65 -5.63 -2.16
C ALA A 162 13.02 -6.92 -2.67
N ALA A 163 13.71 -8.06 -2.56
CA ALA A 163 13.20 -9.35 -3.00
C ALA A 163 11.96 -9.78 -2.21
N SER A 164 11.99 -9.64 -0.88
CA SER A 164 10.84 -9.95 -0.02
C SER A 164 9.65 -9.02 -0.32
N PHE A 165 9.89 -7.72 -0.49
CA PHE A 165 8.86 -6.75 -0.88
C PHE A 165 8.22 -7.08 -2.23
N ILE A 166 9.01 -7.40 -3.26
CA ILE A 166 8.48 -7.75 -4.58
C ILE A 166 7.60 -9.00 -4.49
N GLY A 167 8.06 -10.03 -3.77
CA GLY A 167 7.27 -11.24 -3.51
C GLY A 167 5.95 -10.92 -2.82
N LEU A 168 5.98 -10.09 -1.78
CA LEU A 168 4.80 -9.64 -1.04
C LEU A 168 3.85 -8.80 -1.91
N ALA A 169 4.35 -7.84 -2.68
CA ALA A 169 3.54 -6.98 -3.52
C ALA A 169 2.82 -7.77 -4.63
N VAL A 170 3.51 -8.73 -5.26
CA VAL A 170 2.92 -9.60 -6.28
C VAL A 170 1.87 -10.53 -5.68
N THR A 171 2.21 -11.24 -4.61
CA THR A 171 1.28 -12.18 -3.95
C THR A 171 0.08 -11.45 -3.33
N GLY A 172 0.30 -10.29 -2.68
CA GLY A 172 -0.75 -9.43 -2.14
C GLY A 172 -1.70 -8.90 -3.21
N SER A 173 -1.16 -8.53 -4.38
CA SER A 173 -1.98 -8.12 -5.54
C SER A 173 -2.85 -9.28 -6.05
N LEU A 174 -2.31 -10.50 -6.09
CA LEU A 174 -3.07 -11.70 -6.47
C LEU A 174 -4.16 -12.06 -5.44
N ILE A 175 -3.92 -11.81 -4.15
CA ILE A 175 -4.92 -11.98 -3.07
C ILE A 175 -6.03 -10.93 -3.18
N LEU A 176 -5.69 -9.68 -3.48
CA LEU A 176 -6.67 -8.60 -3.55
C LEU A 176 -7.50 -8.66 -4.84
N TRP A 177 -6.82 -8.76 -5.99
CA TRP A 177 -7.41 -8.61 -7.32
C TRP A 177 -7.42 -9.87 -8.18
N GLY A 178 -6.68 -10.93 -7.84
CA GLY A 178 -6.49 -12.09 -8.72
C GLY A 178 -7.79 -12.75 -9.19
N LYS A 179 -8.87 -12.68 -8.40
CA LYS A 179 -10.19 -13.19 -8.81
C LYS A 179 -10.75 -12.50 -10.06
N TYR A 180 -10.35 -11.26 -10.35
CA TYR A 180 -10.90 -10.49 -11.48
C TYR A 180 -10.14 -10.73 -12.79
N PHE A 181 -8.89 -11.21 -12.73
CA PHE A 181 -8.06 -11.39 -13.93
C PHE A 181 -7.37 -12.75 -14.01
N ALA A 182 -6.88 -13.31 -12.90
CA ALA A 182 -6.22 -14.63 -12.91
C ALA A 182 -7.24 -15.77 -12.90
N MET A 183 -8.30 -15.67 -12.09
CA MET A 183 -9.34 -16.71 -12.02
C MET A 183 -10.04 -16.95 -13.37
N PRO A 184 -10.45 -15.92 -14.14
CA PRO A 184 -11.05 -16.14 -15.46
C PRO A 184 -10.10 -16.82 -16.47
N LEU A 185 -8.79 -16.66 -16.33
CA LEU A 185 -7.79 -17.25 -17.22
C LEU A 185 -7.46 -18.71 -16.87
N MET A 186 -7.46 -19.05 -15.57
CA MET A 186 -7.01 -20.36 -15.08
C MET A 186 -8.16 -21.32 -14.73
N GLY A 187 -9.36 -20.79 -14.47
CA GLY A 187 -10.47 -21.53 -13.85
C GLY A 187 -10.35 -21.61 -12.32
N GLY A 188 -11.49 -21.85 -11.65
CA GLY A 188 -11.61 -21.75 -10.19
C GLY A 188 -10.72 -22.71 -9.39
N VAL A 189 -10.60 -23.96 -9.82
CA VAL A 189 -9.78 -24.98 -9.13
C VAL A 189 -8.29 -24.62 -9.19
N ALA A 190 -7.78 -24.36 -10.40
CA ALA A 190 -6.37 -24.01 -10.59
C ALA A 190 -6.01 -22.69 -9.89
N TYR A 191 -6.88 -21.68 -9.96
CA TYR A 191 -6.68 -20.43 -9.24
C TYR A 191 -6.70 -20.63 -7.72
N GLY A 192 -7.58 -21.49 -7.19
CA GLY A 192 -7.62 -21.80 -5.76
C GLY A 192 -6.30 -22.39 -5.24
N THR A 193 -5.76 -23.39 -5.94
CA THR A 193 -4.45 -23.98 -5.60
C THR A 193 -3.32 -22.95 -5.72
N PHE A 194 -3.30 -22.19 -6.81
CA PHE A 194 -2.31 -21.14 -7.03
C PHE A 194 -2.35 -20.06 -5.95
N LEU A 195 -3.55 -19.60 -5.60
CA LEU A 195 -3.73 -18.57 -4.57
C LEU A 195 -3.31 -19.07 -3.19
N ASN A 196 -3.50 -20.36 -2.88
CA ASN A 196 -3.01 -20.94 -1.64
C ASN A 196 -1.47 -20.90 -1.57
N ILE A 197 -0.78 -21.18 -2.67
CA ILE A 197 0.69 -21.03 -2.76
C ILE A 197 1.08 -19.57 -2.55
N CYS A 198 0.43 -18.63 -3.26
CA CYS A 198 0.70 -17.20 -3.10
C CYS A 198 0.50 -16.72 -1.66
N LYS A 199 -0.58 -17.15 -1.01
CA LYS A 199 -0.87 -16.83 0.40
C LYS A 199 0.26 -17.33 1.31
N ASN A 200 0.71 -18.58 1.14
CA ASN A 200 1.78 -19.11 1.98
C ASN A 200 3.10 -18.35 1.76
N ILE A 201 3.46 -18.07 0.50
CA ILE A 201 4.62 -17.23 0.20
C ILE A 201 4.48 -15.86 0.86
N HIS A 202 3.29 -15.24 0.80
CA HIS A 202 3.02 -13.95 1.41
C HIS A 202 3.25 -13.98 2.93
N ASN A 203 2.61 -14.92 3.61
CA ASN A 203 2.65 -15.04 5.07
C ASN A 203 4.06 -15.34 5.58
N TYR A 204 4.83 -16.21 4.92
CA TYR A 204 6.21 -16.49 5.33
C TYR A 204 7.21 -15.39 4.95
N SER A 205 6.96 -14.66 3.85
CA SER A 205 7.83 -13.54 3.45
C SER A 205 7.62 -12.30 4.31
N GLY A 206 6.43 -12.14 4.91
CA GLY A 206 6.07 -11.00 5.75
C GLY A 206 7.06 -10.75 6.89
N PRO A 207 7.30 -11.72 7.80
CA PRO A 207 8.28 -11.59 8.87
C PRO A 207 9.70 -11.27 8.39
N LEU A 208 10.13 -11.86 7.26
CA LEU A 208 11.44 -11.56 6.66
C LEU A 208 11.53 -10.11 6.19
N PHE A 209 10.49 -9.59 5.55
CA PHE A 209 10.40 -8.19 5.16
C PHE A 209 10.41 -7.27 6.39
N THR A 210 9.64 -7.58 7.43
CA THR A 210 9.63 -6.83 8.70
C THR A 210 11.01 -6.73 9.31
N LEU A 211 11.74 -7.85 9.41
CA LEU A 211 13.09 -7.88 9.94
C LEU A 211 14.03 -7.03 9.08
N SER A 212 13.89 -7.12 7.76
CA SER A 212 14.70 -6.34 6.82
C SER A 212 14.47 -4.84 6.98
N VAL A 213 13.22 -4.40 7.16
CA VAL A 213 12.86 -2.99 7.45
C VAL A 213 13.54 -2.50 8.74
N VAL A 214 13.48 -3.28 9.82
CA VAL A 214 14.11 -2.91 11.10
C VAL A 214 15.62 -2.78 10.97
N ILE A 215 16.29 -3.76 10.36
CA ILE A 215 17.75 -3.71 10.14
C ILE A 215 18.12 -2.53 9.25
N PHE A 216 17.40 -2.32 8.16
CA PHE A 216 17.66 -1.22 7.23
C PHE A 216 17.45 0.14 7.89
N PHE A 217 16.43 0.29 8.73
CA PHE A 217 16.21 1.48 9.54
C PHE A 217 17.42 1.79 10.43
N LEU A 218 17.90 0.81 11.19
CA LEU A 218 19.05 1.00 12.09
C LEU A 218 20.33 1.39 11.34
N LEU A 219 20.53 0.85 10.12
CA LEU A 219 21.70 1.17 9.29
C LEU A 219 21.66 2.59 8.71
N PHE A 220 20.47 3.09 8.36
CA PHE A 220 20.34 4.29 7.52
C PHE A 220 19.62 5.47 8.17
N ALA A 221 19.01 5.32 9.35
CA ALA A 221 18.26 6.39 10.02
C ALA A 221 19.09 7.66 10.24
N THR A 222 20.33 7.50 10.73
CA THR A 222 21.23 8.65 11.00
C THR A 222 21.62 9.40 9.73
N ARG A 223 21.72 8.72 8.58
CA ARG A 223 22.04 9.34 7.27
C ARG A 223 20.82 9.97 6.60
N ASN A 224 19.61 9.66 7.06
CA ASN A 224 18.33 10.16 6.53
C ASN A 224 17.70 11.29 7.36
N ILE A 225 18.41 11.81 8.37
CA ILE A 225 17.94 12.97 9.12
C ILE A 225 17.84 14.18 8.18
N PRO A 226 16.75 14.97 8.24
CA PRO A 226 16.65 16.21 7.49
C PRO A 226 17.85 17.13 7.77
N GLY A 227 18.41 17.73 6.72
CA GLY A 227 19.66 18.47 6.79
C GLY A 227 19.78 19.56 5.75
N GLN A 228 20.98 20.11 5.63
CA GLN A 228 21.28 21.18 4.67
C GLN A 228 20.96 20.73 3.23
N GLY A 229 20.33 21.61 2.46
CA GLY A 229 19.89 21.34 1.10
C GLY A 229 18.44 20.88 0.95
N ASP A 230 17.83 20.29 2.00
CA ASP A 230 16.48 19.73 1.90
C ASP A 230 15.41 20.78 1.62
N LEU A 231 15.48 21.95 2.28
CA LEU A 231 14.54 23.04 2.03
C LEU A 231 14.65 23.58 0.60
N THR A 232 15.87 23.64 0.07
CA THR A 232 16.13 24.03 -1.33
C THR A 232 15.58 22.97 -2.28
N TRP A 233 15.74 21.69 -1.96
CA TRP A 233 15.18 20.59 -2.72
C TRP A 233 13.65 20.66 -2.78
N ILE A 234 12.99 20.95 -1.65
CA ILE A 234 11.53 21.12 -1.57
C ILE A 234 11.09 22.29 -2.46
N LYS A 235 11.69 23.47 -2.28
CA LYS A 235 11.34 24.69 -3.02
C LYS A 235 11.53 24.56 -4.53
N SER A 236 12.44 23.70 -4.96
CA SER A 236 12.74 23.43 -6.37
C SER A 236 12.08 22.16 -6.92
N PHE A 237 11.27 21.46 -6.10
CA PHE A 237 10.66 20.17 -6.44
C PHE A 237 11.69 19.18 -7.00
N GLY A 238 12.85 19.08 -6.36
CA GLY A 238 13.94 18.20 -6.78
C GLY A 238 14.59 18.56 -8.11
N GLY A 239 14.45 19.83 -8.55
CA GLY A 239 14.98 20.31 -9.82
C GLY A 239 14.06 20.05 -11.03
N MET A 240 12.85 19.53 -10.82
CA MET A 240 11.91 19.13 -11.88
C MET A 240 11.59 20.24 -12.90
N PHE A 241 11.63 21.51 -12.46
CA PHE A 241 11.29 22.68 -13.30
C PHE A 241 12.49 23.54 -13.69
N GLY A 242 13.69 23.26 -13.18
CA GLY A 242 14.84 24.16 -13.29
C GLY A 242 16.10 23.57 -13.92
N GLY A 243 16.15 22.26 -14.18
CA GLY A 243 17.29 21.56 -14.77
C GLY A 243 18.55 21.48 -13.87
N LYS A 244 18.64 22.32 -12.83
CA LYS A 244 19.70 22.27 -11.81
C LYS A 244 19.31 21.33 -10.69
N HIS A 245 20.19 20.38 -10.38
CA HIS A 245 20.06 19.51 -9.23
C HIS A 245 20.29 20.30 -7.94
N PRO A 246 19.35 20.30 -6.98
CA PRO A 246 19.55 20.96 -5.70
C PRO A 246 20.69 20.28 -4.93
N PRO A 247 21.54 21.04 -4.22
CA PRO A 247 22.62 20.46 -3.43
C PRO A 247 22.03 19.50 -2.40
N ALA A 248 22.51 18.25 -2.39
CA ALA A 248 22.02 17.21 -1.52
C ALA A 248 23.16 16.53 -0.77
N GLY A 249 22.85 16.03 0.44
CA GLY A 249 23.76 15.23 1.24
C GLY A 249 23.87 13.80 0.72
N PHE A 250 24.14 12.84 1.61
CA PHE A 250 24.23 11.42 1.21
C PHE A 250 22.93 10.94 0.55
N PHE A 251 21.79 11.35 1.09
CA PHE A 251 20.46 11.21 0.48
C PHE A 251 19.85 12.58 0.20
N ASN A 252 19.13 12.71 -0.90
CA ASN A 252 18.30 13.87 -1.20
C ASN A 252 16.95 13.81 -0.44
N PHE A 253 16.19 14.90 -0.46
CA PHE A 253 14.94 14.95 0.31
C PHE A 253 13.87 13.95 -0.17
N GLY A 254 13.80 13.66 -1.47
CA GLY A 254 12.90 12.63 -2.00
C GLY A 254 13.25 11.22 -1.49
N GLU A 255 14.54 10.88 -1.43
CA GLU A 255 15.01 9.62 -0.81
C GLU A 255 14.69 9.57 0.68
N LYS A 256 14.77 10.71 1.40
CA LYS A 256 14.39 10.79 2.82
C LYS A 256 12.89 10.60 3.03
N ILE A 257 12.03 11.15 2.16
CA ILE A 257 10.59 10.86 2.18
C ILE A 257 10.36 9.36 1.98
N TRP A 258 11.03 8.75 1.01
CA TRP A 258 10.93 7.31 0.79
C TRP A 258 11.39 6.53 2.02
N PHE A 259 12.51 6.89 2.65
CA PHE A 259 13.00 6.24 3.87
C PHE A 259 12.01 6.33 5.03
N TRP A 260 11.55 7.54 5.39
CA TRP A 260 10.72 7.75 6.58
C TRP A 260 9.26 7.35 6.37
N PHE A 261 8.65 7.77 5.26
CA PHE A 261 7.24 7.52 5.01
C PHE A 261 7.01 6.17 4.32
N GLY A 262 7.69 5.93 3.19
CA GLY A 262 7.51 4.72 2.39
C GLY A 262 8.01 3.45 3.08
N MET A 263 9.30 3.41 3.39
CA MET A 263 9.96 2.23 3.93
C MET A 263 9.66 2.04 5.42
N THR A 264 9.81 3.09 6.24
CA THR A 264 9.69 2.96 7.70
C THR A 264 8.23 2.98 8.13
N PHE A 265 7.50 4.08 7.94
CA PHE A 265 6.13 4.20 8.43
C PHE A 265 5.18 3.19 7.77
N LEU A 266 5.06 3.20 6.43
CA LEU A 266 4.17 2.25 5.75
C LEU A 266 4.67 0.82 5.92
N GLY A 267 5.97 0.56 5.81
CA GLY A 267 6.51 -0.79 6.02
C GLY A 267 6.20 -1.37 7.41
N LEU A 268 6.31 -0.57 8.47
CA LEU A 268 5.94 -1.00 9.83
C LEU A 268 4.42 -1.13 10.02
N VAL A 269 3.62 -0.25 9.42
CA VAL A 269 2.14 -0.35 9.45
C VAL A 269 1.66 -1.62 8.75
N ILE A 270 2.21 -1.93 7.58
CA ILE A 270 1.94 -3.16 6.83
C ILE A 270 2.37 -4.37 7.64
N SER A 271 3.57 -4.35 8.23
CA SER A 271 4.10 -5.43 9.06
C SER A 271 3.22 -5.71 10.28
N GLY A 272 2.87 -4.66 11.04
CA GLY A 272 2.05 -4.80 12.25
C GLY A 272 0.64 -5.29 11.94
N SER A 273 -0.01 -4.70 10.93
CA SER A 273 -1.33 -5.16 10.47
C SER A 273 -1.29 -6.57 9.87
N GLY A 274 -0.20 -6.94 9.19
CA GLY A 274 0.03 -8.30 8.67
C GLY A 274 0.17 -9.33 9.77
N PHE A 275 0.91 -9.03 10.85
CA PHE A 275 1.02 -9.91 12.01
C PHE A 275 -0.31 -10.12 12.73
N VAL A 276 -1.17 -9.09 12.77
CA VAL A 276 -2.55 -9.23 13.27
C VAL A 276 -3.35 -10.16 12.35
N LEU A 277 -3.28 -9.98 11.04
CA LEU A 277 -3.98 -10.82 10.07
C LEU A 277 -3.54 -12.29 10.08
N ASP A 278 -2.25 -12.54 10.33
CA ASP A 278 -1.68 -13.88 10.46
C ASP A 278 -1.80 -14.45 11.87
N MET A 279 -2.33 -13.68 12.83
CA MET A 279 -2.50 -14.06 14.23
C MET A 279 -1.19 -14.43 14.95
N ILE A 280 -0.09 -13.79 14.56
CA ILE A 280 1.26 -14.05 15.06
C ILE A 280 1.85 -12.85 15.84
N VAL A 281 1.00 -11.95 16.34
CA VAL A 281 1.46 -10.77 17.07
C VAL A 281 2.28 -11.21 18.28
N PRO A 282 3.56 -10.82 18.38
CA PRO A 282 4.42 -11.27 19.45
C PRO A 282 4.18 -10.43 20.72
N PHE A 283 4.26 -11.08 21.88
CA PHE A 283 4.31 -10.42 23.20
C PHE A 283 3.11 -9.54 23.57
N MET A 284 1.97 -9.67 22.90
CA MET A 284 0.73 -8.94 23.22
C MET A 284 -0.50 -9.85 23.11
N GLU A 285 -1.42 -9.74 24.06
CA GLU A 285 -2.73 -10.37 23.98
C GLU A 285 -3.63 -9.57 23.03
N VAL A 286 -3.77 -10.06 21.80
CA VAL A 286 -4.66 -9.47 20.80
C VAL A 286 -5.97 -10.25 20.75
N GLN A 287 -7.09 -9.53 20.85
CA GLN A 287 -8.41 -10.11 20.63
C GLN A 287 -8.66 -10.22 19.12
N TYR A 288 -8.52 -11.43 18.59
CA TYR A 288 -8.72 -11.76 17.17
C TYR A 288 -10.21 -11.90 16.79
N ILE A 289 -11.01 -10.93 17.21
CA ILE A 289 -12.40 -10.80 16.80
C ILE A 289 -12.50 -10.21 15.39
N ARG A 290 -13.63 -10.40 14.73
CA ARG A 290 -13.91 -9.94 13.35
C ARG A 290 -13.61 -8.47 13.16
N GLY A 291 -14.01 -7.61 14.10
CA GLY A 291 -13.74 -6.17 14.02
C GLY A 291 -12.24 -5.87 13.92
N THR A 292 -11.42 -6.52 14.75
CA THR A 292 -9.95 -6.41 14.69
C THR A 292 -9.41 -6.86 13.33
N MET A 293 -9.86 -8.00 12.83
CA MET A 293 -9.40 -8.56 11.55
C MET A 293 -9.82 -7.70 10.36
N GLN A 294 -11.04 -7.15 10.38
CA GLN A 294 -11.56 -6.25 9.35
C GLN A 294 -10.77 -4.94 9.31
N LEU A 295 -10.51 -4.34 10.47
CA LEU A 295 -9.73 -3.11 10.57
C LEU A 295 -8.28 -3.35 10.13
N ALA A 296 -7.64 -4.42 10.62
CA ALA A 296 -6.30 -4.81 10.19
C ALA A 296 -6.24 -5.01 8.67
N ASN A 297 -7.27 -5.63 8.06
CA ASN A 297 -7.34 -5.81 6.63
C ASN A 297 -7.42 -4.49 5.85
N ILE A 298 -8.24 -3.54 6.30
CA ILE A 298 -8.36 -2.21 5.67
C ILE A 298 -7.03 -1.46 5.76
N ILE A 299 -6.41 -1.43 6.93
CA ILE A 299 -5.12 -0.77 7.15
C ILE A 299 -4.04 -1.42 6.28
N HIS A 300 -3.92 -2.74 6.33
CA HIS A 300 -2.91 -3.50 5.61
C HIS A 300 -3.01 -3.28 4.10
N SER A 301 -4.21 -3.44 3.54
CA SER A 301 -4.42 -3.29 2.10
C SER A 301 -4.21 -1.85 1.64
N SER A 302 -4.71 -0.85 2.37
CA SER A 302 -4.53 0.57 2.01
C SER A 302 -3.05 0.99 2.04
N ALA A 303 -2.34 0.63 3.11
CA ALA A 303 -0.93 0.96 3.27
C ALA A 303 -0.06 0.22 2.23
N SER A 304 -0.35 -1.05 1.95
CA SER A 304 0.38 -1.86 0.96
C SER A 304 0.26 -1.30 -0.45
N ILE A 305 -0.93 -0.87 -0.84
CA ILE A 305 -1.17 -0.26 -2.17
C ILE A 305 -0.39 1.06 -2.29
N LEU A 306 -0.47 1.91 -1.27
CA LEU A 306 0.26 3.19 -1.27
C LEU A 306 1.78 2.96 -1.33
N MET A 307 2.31 2.04 -0.52
CA MET A 307 3.72 1.69 -0.53
C MET A 307 4.15 1.12 -1.89
N THR A 308 3.31 0.28 -2.51
CA THR A 308 3.56 -0.27 -3.86
C THR A 308 3.64 0.83 -4.92
N ALA A 309 2.72 1.81 -4.89
CA ALA A 309 2.76 2.94 -5.81
C ALA A 309 4.06 3.75 -5.64
N MET A 310 4.47 4.04 -4.40
CA MET A 310 5.71 4.75 -4.11
C MET A 310 6.96 3.92 -4.49
N ALA A 311 6.93 2.62 -4.26
CA ALA A 311 8.00 1.70 -4.62
C ALA A 311 8.25 1.67 -6.13
N MET A 312 7.21 1.80 -6.95
CA MET A 312 7.36 1.94 -8.42
C MET A 312 8.22 3.16 -8.78
N GLY A 313 7.99 4.31 -8.12
CA GLY A 313 8.80 5.50 -8.31
C GLY A 313 10.25 5.32 -7.85
N HIS A 314 10.45 4.69 -6.70
CA HIS A 314 11.78 4.36 -6.18
C HIS A 314 12.54 3.41 -7.13
N MET A 315 11.90 2.33 -7.58
CA MET A 315 12.47 1.37 -8.53
C MET A 315 12.80 2.06 -9.85
N TYR A 316 11.94 2.94 -10.35
CA TYR A 316 12.19 3.69 -11.58
C TYR A 316 13.46 4.54 -11.47
N ILE A 317 13.53 5.44 -10.50
CA ILE A 317 14.69 6.34 -10.35
C ILE A 317 15.97 5.58 -10.00
N GLY A 318 15.88 4.52 -9.18
CA GLY A 318 17.03 3.70 -8.79
C GLY A 318 17.56 2.76 -9.89
N SER A 319 16.83 2.57 -10.99
CA SER A 319 17.21 1.67 -12.09
C SER A 319 17.36 2.41 -13.42
N ILE A 320 16.34 2.37 -14.27
CA ILE A 320 16.35 2.88 -15.64
C ILE A 320 16.06 4.38 -15.74
N GLY A 321 15.53 4.98 -14.67
CA GLY A 321 15.10 6.38 -14.65
C GLY A 321 16.23 7.39 -14.46
N MET A 322 17.37 6.98 -13.88
CA MET A 322 18.51 7.86 -13.63
C MET A 322 19.84 7.17 -13.93
N GLN A 323 20.61 7.77 -14.82
CA GLN A 323 21.89 7.24 -15.26
C GLN A 323 22.85 7.08 -14.07
N GLY A 324 23.47 5.90 -13.93
CA GLY A 324 24.49 5.62 -12.92
C GLY A 324 23.96 5.37 -11.50
N SER A 325 22.65 5.49 -11.26
CA SER A 325 22.08 5.25 -9.92
C SER A 325 22.15 3.76 -9.52
N SER A 326 21.89 2.85 -10.45
CA SER A 326 21.90 1.40 -10.22
C SER A 326 23.26 0.85 -9.78
N ASP A 327 24.36 1.47 -10.22
CA ASP A 327 25.74 1.05 -9.88
C ASP A 327 25.97 1.06 -8.37
N GLY A 328 25.34 2.00 -7.65
CA GLY A 328 25.45 2.11 -6.20
C GLY A 328 24.96 0.86 -5.47
N MET A 329 23.83 0.28 -5.90
CA MET A 329 23.25 -0.91 -5.26
C MET A 329 23.78 -2.23 -5.83
N MET A 330 24.27 -2.24 -7.07
CA MET A 330 24.85 -3.44 -7.68
C MET A 330 26.30 -3.65 -7.23
N THR A 331 27.12 -2.60 -7.29
CA THR A 331 28.57 -2.70 -7.03
C THR A 331 28.99 -2.08 -5.70
N GLY A 332 28.21 -1.12 -5.20
CA GLY A 332 28.59 -0.28 -4.05
C GLY A 332 29.29 1.02 -4.42
N TYR A 333 29.58 1.23 -5.69
CA TYR A 333 30.34 2.37 -6.17
C TYR A 333 29.51 3.21 -7.13
N VAL A 334 29.71 4.51 -7.11
CA VAL A 334 29.13 5.47 -8.05
C VAL A 334 30.24 6.27 -8.72
N ASP A 335 29.97 6.82 -9.90
CA ASP A 335 30.91 7.72 -10.56
C ASP A 335 31.02 9.06 -9.82
N ALA A 336 32.22 9.65 -9.79
CA ALA A 336 32.47 10.94 -9.16
C ALA A 336 31.64 12.07 -9.79
N THR A 337 31.41 12.06 -11.11
CA THR A 337 30.54 13.02 -11.78
C THR A 337 29.10 12.90 -11.28
N TRP A 338 28.61 11.66 -11.14
CA TRP A 338 27.27 11.40 -10.61
C TRP A 338 27.12 11.90 -9.17
N ALA A 339 28.12 11.61 -8.33
CA ALA A 339 28.14 12.03 -6.94
C ALA A 339 28.14 13.56 -6.80
N LYS A 340 28.93 14.26 -7.61
CA LYS A 340 28.97 15.72 -7.64
C LYS A 340 27.65 16.34 -8.07
N GLU A 341 27.00 15.77 -9.10
CA GLU A 341 25.78 16.33 -9.66
C GLU A 341 24.54 16.09 -8.77
N HIS A 342 24.39 14.88 -8.23
CA HIS A 342 23.18 14.49 -7.48
C HIS A 342 23.33 14.63 -5.97
N HIS A 343 24.56 14.66 -5.46
CA HIS A 343 24.89 14.59 -4.03
C HIS A 343 26.10 15.47 -3.68
N GLU A 344 26.12 16.70 -4.19
CA GLU A 344 27.22 17.66 -4.07
C GLU A 344 27.77 17.79 -2.64
N LEU A 345 26.89 17.96 -1.64
CA LEU A 345 27.31 18.13 -0.24
C LEU A 345 27.96 16.88 0.35
N TRP A 346 27.66 15.70 -0.18
CA TRP A 346 28.33 14.47 0.20
C TRP A 346 29.66 14.31 -0.56
N TYR A 347 29.67 14.60 -1.86
CA TYR A 347 30.87 14.58 -2.69
C TYR A 347 31.97 15.46 -2.09
N ASP A 348 31.63 16.69 -1.70
CA ASP A 348 32.56 17.65 -1.10
C ASP A 348 33.09 17.21 0.27
N LYS A 349 32.37 16.35 0.99
CA LYS A 349 32.83 15.81 2.28
C LYS A 349 33.80 14.65 2.11
N VAL A 350 33.67 13.87 1.04
CA VAL A 350 34.51 12.69 0.78
C VAL A 350 35.78 13.05 0.01
N ASN A 351 35.78 14.17 -0.73
CA ASN A 351 36.95 14.68 -1.45
C ASN A 351 37.71 15.81 -0.72
N LYS A 352 37.40 16.04 0.54
CA LYS A 352 38.27 16.77 1.48
C LYS A 352 39.11 15.75 2.23
#